data_AF-A0A7J3DAB6-F1
#
_entry.id   AF-A0A7J3DAB6-F1
#
_cell.length_a   1.000
_cell.length_b   1.000
_cell.length_c   1.000
_cell.angle_alpha   90.00
_cell.angle_beta   90.00
_cell.angle_gamma   90.00
#
_symmetry.space_group_name_H-M   'P 1'
#
loop_
_entity.id
_entity.type
_entity.pdbx_description
1 polymer ?
#
loop_
_entity_poly.entity_id
_entity_poly.type
_entity_poly.pdbx_seq_one_letter_code
_entity_poly.pdbx_strand_id
1 'polypeptide(L)'
;MNEVPYRPEKVENVVFLGCTLLAFPHTVFALLDILERTGIEFVALGGGKLCCGFPYGPAAGQVQEAERRARELVASLNAFSPKKFILTCAGCYCMFTELFTELYPQFLNLDFEVQYYAQFLYEKINNIYPNRSPRKKVILHDSCMSQRTNVNEWELKLLSKIPYLEIIKGRDICCGGTPRLTFPQVAKKIGDNFRDTLGREAMEAKADYLVNICQLC
;
A
#
# COMPACT_ATOMS: atom_id res chain seq x y z
N MET A 1 3.00 -12.97 -9.91
CA MET A 1 2.05 -13.80 -10.72
C MET A 1 0.73 -13.06 -10.86
N ASN A 2 0.03 -13.18 -11.99
CA ASN A 2 -1.26 -12.52 -12.26
C ASN A 2 -2.49 -13.44 -12.02
N GLU A 3 -2.23 -14.73 -11.83
CA GLU A 3 -3.20 -15.78 -11.50
C GLU A 3 -2.57 -16.70 -10.45
N VAL A 4 -3.40 -17.32 -9.62
CA VAL A 4 -2.93 -18.31 -8.63
C VAL A 4 -2.79 -19.67 -9.32
N PRO A 5 -1.64 -20.36 -9.17
CA PRO A 5 -1.46 -21.71 -9.68
C PRO A 5 -2.56 -22.66 -9.19
N TYR A 6 -2.94 -23.65 -10.00
CA TYR A 6 -3.82 -24.73 -9.55
C TYR A 6 -3.05 -25.59 -8.53
N ARG A 7 -3.17 -25.24 -7.23
CA ARG A 7 -2.40 -25.73 -6.06
C ARG A 7 -1.01 -25.11 -5.93
N PRO A 8 -0.91 -23.87 -5.42
CA PRO A 8 0.38 -23.31 -5.05
C PRO A 8 0.97 -24.06 -3.85
N GLU A 9 2.29 -23.97 -3.68
CA GLU A 9 2.91 -24.38 -2.42
C GLU A 9 2.37 -23.55 -1.26
N LYS A 10 2.32 -24.16 -0.09
CA LYS A 10 1.96 -23.45 1.14
C LYS A 10 3.10 -22.50 1.49
N VAL A 11 2.77 -21.26 1.81
CA VAL A 11 3.76 -20.22 2.11
C VAL A 11 3.36 -19.46 3.35
N GLU A 12 4.33 -19.10 4.19
CA GLU A 12 4.03 -18.44 5.46
C GLU A 12 3.47 -17.02 5.26
N ASN A 13 4.02 -16.29 4.30
CA ASN A 13 3.67 -14.90 4.02
C ASN A 13 3.24 -14.72 2.56
N VAL A 14 2.06 -14.13 2.35
CA VAL A 14 1.65 -13.66 1.01
C VAL A 14 1.68 -12.14 1.01
N VAL A 15 2.52 -11.56 0.14
CA VAL A 15 2.61 -10.11 -0.07
C VAL A 15 1.75 -9.74 -1.26
N PHE A 16 0.68 -8.98 -1.03
CA PHE A 16 -0.18 -8.49 -2.09
C PHE A 16 0.29 -7.13 -2.57
N LEU A 17 0.73 -7.11 -3.83
CA LEU A 17 1.19 -5.89 -4.49
C LEU A 17 0.02 -4.96 -4.86
N GLY A 18 -1.21 -5.48 -4.89
CA GLY A 18 -2.37 -4.73 -5.38
C GLY A 18 -2.34 -4.53 -6.89
N CYS A 19 -3.36 -3.84 -7.40
CA CYS A 19 -3.50 -3.58 -8.84
C CYS A 19 -2.68 -2.37 -9.31
N THR A 20 -2.56 -1.33 -8.49
CA THR A 20 -1.90 -0.07 -8.88
C THR A 20 -0.38 -0.15 -8.85
N LEU A 21 0.21 -0.81 -7.85
CA LEU A 21 1.68 -0.88 -7.70
C LEU A 21 2.37 -1.49 -8.92
N LEU A 22 1.70 -2.39 -9.64
CA LEU A 22 2.23 -3.04 -10.84
C LEU A 22 2.52 -2.05 -11.98
N ALA A 23 1.92 -0.86 -11.97
CA ALA A 23 2.25 0.22 -12.90
C ALA A 23 3.62 0.87 -12.61
N PHE A 24 4.20 0.59 -11.43
CA PHE A 24 5.47 1.14 -10.96
C PHE A 24 6.48 0.02 -10.69
N PRO A 25 7.05 -0.61 -11.75
CA PRO A 25 7.90 -1.79 -11.60
C PRO A 25 9.14 -1.52 -10.75
N HIS A 26 9.70 -0.31 -10.79
CA HIS A 26 10.83 0.09 -9.94
C HIS A 26 10.48 0.00 -8.44
N THR A 27 9.26 0.39 -8.05
CA THR A 27 8.80 0.30 -6.66
C THR A 27 8.52 -1.15 -6.27
N VAL A 28 7.97 -1.96 -7.19
CA VAL A 28 7.81 -3.41 -6.96
C VAL A 28 9.16 -4.06 -6.70
N PHE A 29 10.15 -3.83 -7.57
CA PHE A 29 11.48 -4.43 -7.40
C PHE A 29 12.18 -3.94 -6.14
N ALA A 30 12.05 -2.66 -5.77
CA ALA A 30 12.59 -2.15 -4.52
C ALA A 30 11.96 -2.83 -3.29
N LEU A 31 10.63 -3.02 -3.29
CA LEU A 31 9.94 -3.72 -2.21
C LEU A 31 10.39 -5.19 -2.10
N LEU A 32 10.52 -5.88 -3.24
CA LEU A 32 10.97 -7.27 -3.27
C LEU A 32 12.42 -7.41 -2.76
N ASP A 33 13.35 -6.55 -3.19
CA ASP A 33 14.73 -6.53 -2.69
C ASP A 33 14.78 -6.29 -1.16
N ILE A 34 13.94 -5.38 -0.65
CA ILE A 34 13.83 -5.16 0.79
C ILE A 34 13.33 -6.43 1.51
N LEU A 35 12.28 -7.07 1.01
CA LEU A 35 11.70 -8.28 1.61
C LEU A 35 12.70 -9.45 1.58
N GLU A 36 13.37 -9.67 0.45
CA GLU A 36 14.39 -10.72 0.30
C GLU A 36 15.53 -10.55 1.31
N ARG A 37 15.98 -9.30 1.55
CA ARG A 37 17.00 -8.98 2.56
C ARG A 37 16.57 -9.24 3.99
N THR A 38 15.27 -9.35 4.27
CA THR A 38 14.79 -9.74 5.61
C THR A 38 14.94 -11.25 5.86
N GLY A 39 15.21 -12.05 4.83
CA GLY A 39 15.36 -13.51 4.93
C GLY A 39 14.05 -14.27 5.20
N ILE A 40 12.90 -13.60 5.12
CA ILE A 40 11.59 -14.24 5.27
C ILE A 40 11.22 -15.02 4.01
N GLU A 41 10.47 -16.11 4.19
CA GLU A 41 9.81 -16.79 3.08
C GLU A 41 8.50 -16.07 2.72
N PHE A 42 8.35 -15.68 1.46
CA PHE A 42 7.14 -15.03 0.98
C PHE A 42 6.83 -15.35 -0.48
N VAL A 43 5.57 -15.20 -0.87
CA VAL A 43 5.14 -15.10 -2.27
C VAL A 43 4.54 -13.73 -2.53
N ALA A 44 4.99 -13.09 -3.61
CA ALA A 44 4.39 -11.85 -4.10
C ALA A 44 3.25 -12.14 -5.08
N LEU A 45 2.04 -11.75 -4.69
CA LEU A 45 0.84 -11.86 -5.51
C LEU A 45 0.56 -10.51 -6.18
N GLY A 46 0.58 -10.50 -7.51
CA GLY A 46 0.24 -9.33 -8.31
C GLY A 46 -1.27 -9.17 -8.46
N GLY A 47 -1.77 -7.94 -8.36
CA GLY A 47 -3.19 -7.63 -8.50
C GLY A 47 -3.68 -7.50 -9.94
N GLY A 48 -3.28 -8.41 -10.84
CA GLY A 48 -3.71 -8.42 -12.24
C GLY A 48 -5.23 -8.65 -12.37
N LYS A 49 -5.67 -9.92 -12.36
CA LYS A 49 -7.11 -10.25 -12.28
C LYS A 49 -7.67 -10.14 -10.85
N LEU A 50 -6.78 -10.06 -9.86
CA LEU A 50 -7.12 -10.05 -8.44
C LEU A 50 -7.13 -8.62 -7.92
N CYS A 51 -8.27 -8.17 -7.39
CA CYS A 51 -8.45 -6.82 -6.86
C CYS A 51 -9.13 -6.90 -5.50
N CYS A 52 -8.78 -6.00 -4.59
CA CYS A 52 -9.43 -5.90 -3.29
C CYS A 52 -10.86 -5.35 -3.36
N GLY A 53 -11.33 -4.88 -4.52
CA GLY A 53 -12.66 -4.29 -4.70
C GLY A 53 -12.75 -2.79 -4.44
N PHE A 54 -11.70 -2.15 -3.90
CA PHE A 54 -11.70 -0.71 -3.57
C PHE A 54 -12.11 0.20 -4.76
N PRO A 55 -11.58 0.02 -5.99
CA PRO A 55 -11.98 0.85 -7.13
C PRO A 55 -13.45 0.75 -7.51
N TYR A 56 -14.11 -0.36 -7.17
CA TYR A 56 -15.49 -0.63 -7.53
C TYR A 56 -16.45 -0.12 -6.46
N GLY A 57 -16.26 -0.54 -5.20
CA GLY A 57 -17.19 -0.23 -4.11
C GLY A 57 -16.99 1.19 -3.59
N PRO A 58 -15.97 1.42 -2.74
CA PRO A 58 -15.68 2.74 -2.19
C PRO A 58 -15.53 3.87 -3.20
N ALA A 59 -14.87 3.61 -4.35
CA ALA A 59 -14.62 4.67 -5.31
C ALA A 59 -15.77 4.90 -6.32
N ALA A 60 -16.45 3.84 -6.77
CA ALA A 60 -17.45 3.90 -7.85
C ALA A 60 -18.87 3.50 -7.46
N GLY A 61 -19.13 3.11 -6.21
CA GLY A 61 -20.45 2.70 -5.72
C GLY A 61 -20.95 1.35 -6.23
N GLN A 62 -20.10 0.58 -6.93
CA GLN A 62 -20.41 -0.73 -7.50
C GLN A 62 -20.20 -1.84 -6.47
N VAL A 63 -21.05 -1.86 -5.44
CA VAL A 63 -20.91 -2.73 -4.25
C VAL A 63 -20.84 -4.21 -4.62
N GLN A 64 -21.73 -4.68 -5.50
CA GLN A 64 -21.81 -6.09 -5.91
C GLN A 64 -20.53 -6.56 -6.63
N GLU A 65 -19.96 -5.69 -7.48
CA GLU A 65 -18.70 -5.98 -8.17
C GLU A 65 -17.54 -5.97 -7.17
N ALA A 66 -17.52 -5.02 -6.22
CA ALA A 66 -16.51 -4.99 -5.16
C ALA A 66 -16.51 -6.29 -4.34
N GLU A 67 -17.69 -6.77 -3.96
CA GLU A 67 -17.88 -8.02 -3.24
C GLU A 67 -17.39 -9.23 -4.06
N ARG A 68 -17.75 -9.28 -5.35
CA ARG A 68 -17.29 -10.34 -6.25
C ARG A 68 -15.77 -10.39 -6.33
N ARG A 69 -15.11 -9.24 -6.49
CA ARG A 69 -13.63 -9.13 -6.52
C ARG A 69 -12.99 -9.56 -5.21
N ALA A 70 -13.58 -9.17 -4.08
CA ALA A 70 -13.13 -9.58 -2.76
C ALA A 70 -13.10 -11.10 -2.63
N ARG A 71 -14.20 -11.76 -3.02
CA ARG A 71 -14.33 -13.23 -2.94
C ARG A 71 -13.31 -13.93 -3.82
N GLU A 72 -13.09 -13.44 -5.04
CA GLU A 72 -12.07 -14.00 -5.95
C GLU A 72 -10.67 -13.89 -5.35
N LEU A 73 -10.35 -12.75 -4.73
CA LEU A 73 -9.09 -12.54 -4.03
C LEU A 73 -8.97 -13.48 -2.81
N VAL A 74 -9.97 -13.56 -1.94
CA VAL A 74 -9.93 -14.42 -0.75
C VAL A 74 -9.81 -15.90 -1.12
N ALA A 75 -10.57 -16.38 -2.10
CA ALA A 75 -10.47 -17.74 -2.59
C ALA A 75 -9.06 -18.05 -3.14
N SER A 76 -8.48 -17.09 -3.85
CA SER A 76 -7.11 -17.16 -4.36
C SER A 76 -6.07 -17.21 -3.24
N LEU A 77 -6.28 -16.45 -2.16
CA LEU A 77 -5.39 -16.43 -1.00
C LEU A 77 -5.46 -17.71 -0.18
N ASN A 78 -6.67 -18.24 0.04
CA ASN A 78 -6.88 -19.48 0.80
C ASN A 78 -6.16 -20.68 0.16
N ALA A 79 -5.96 -20.67 -1.16
CA ALA A 79 -5.19 -21.69 -1.86
C ALA A 79 -3.72 -21.77 -1.40
N PHE A 80 -3.13 -20.67 -0.91
CA PHE A 80 -1.77 -20.63 -0.35
C PHE A 80 -1.72 -21.02 1.14
N SER A 81 -2.86 -21.04 1.83
CA SER A 81 -2.96 -21.25 3.28
C SER A 81 -1.93 -20.44 4.10
N PRO A 82 -1.86 -19.10 3.90
CA PRO A 82 -0.84 -18.30 4.56
C PRO A 82 -1.07 -18.17 6.05
N LYS A 83 -0.02 -17.83 6.81
CA LYS A 83 -0.20 -17.32 8.18
C LYS A 83 -0.45 -15.81 8.17
N LYS A 84 0.26 -15.09 7.29
CA LYS A 84 0.16 -13.62 7.17
C LYS A 84 -0.16 -13.20 5.74
N PHE A 85 -1.13 -12.30 5.63
CA PHE A 85 -1.48 -11.60 4.40
C PHE A 85 -1.05 -10.13 4.49
N ILE A 86 0.01 -9.79 3.77
CA ILE A 86 0.68 -8.50 3.86
C ILE A 86 0.19 -7.60 2.72
N LEU A 87 -0.44 -6.49 3.09
CA LEU A 87 -1.04 -5.53 2.16
C LEU A 87 -0.12 -4.32 1.96
N THR A 88 0.15 -3.97 0.70
CA THR A 88 1.04 -2.85 0.31
C THR A 88 0.31 -1.55 -0.03
N CYS A 89 -1.03 -1.56 0.07
CA CYS A 89 -1.89 -0.46 -0.32
C CYS A 89 -2.89 -0.17 0.81
N ALA A 90 -2.92 1.06 1.32
CA ALA A 90 -3.84 1.46 2.38
C ALA A 90 -5.31 1.27 1.99
N GLY A 91 -5.65 1.44 0.71
CA GLY A 91 -6.99 1.14 0.19
C GLY A 91 -7.34 -0.34 0.26
N CYS A 92 -6.38 -1.23 -0.08
CA CYS A 92 -6.57 -2.67 0.10
C CYS A 92 -6.70 -3.01 1.59
N TYR A 93 -5.85 -2.43 2.45
CA TYR A 93 -5.90 -2.64 3.89
C TYR A 93 -7.26 -2.25 4.47
N CYS A 94 -7.77 -1.06 4.15
CA CYS A 94 -9.10 -0.59 4.52
C CYS A 94 -10.22 -1.59 4.12
N MET A 95 -10.14 -2.17 2.92
CA MET A 95 -11.14 -3.17 2.50
C MET A 95 -11.15 -4.39 3.45
N PHE A 96 -9.98 -4.89 3.84
CA PHE A 96 -9.87 -6.10 4.67
C PHE A 96 -10.03 -5.85 6.17
N THR A 97 -9.70 -4.67 6.68
CA THR A 97 -9.75 -4.39 8.12
C THR A 97 -11.02 -3.68 8.56
N GLU A 98 -11.63 -2.88 7.69
CA GLU A 98 -12.86 -2.15 7.98
C GLU A 98 -14.01 -2.75 7.17
N LEU A 99 -14.01 -2.55 5.85
CA LEU A 99 -15.21 -2.70 5.05
C LEU A 99 -15.74 -4.13 5.04
N PHE A 100 -14.88 -5.11 4.76
CA PHE A 100 -15.30 -6.50 4.69
C PHE A 100 -15.56 -7.10 6.07
N THR A 101 -14.81 -6.68 7.10
CA THR A 101 -15.02 -7.16 8.47
C THR A 101 -16.35 -6.67 9.03
N GLU A 102 -16.72 -5.41 8.77
CA GLU A 102 -17.93 -4.80 9.32
C GLU A 102 -19.19 -5.11 8.49
N LEU A 103 -19.11 -5.03 7.15
CA LEU A 103 -20.28 -5.15 6.29
C LEU A 103 -20.50 -6.56 5.76
N TYR A 104 -19.46 -7.40 5.78
CA TYR A 104 -19.44 -8.70 5.13
C TYR A 104 -18.71 -9.80 5.94
N PRO A 105 -18.87 -9.88 7.28
CA PRO A 105 -18.10 -10.78 8.13
C PRO A 105 -18.25 -12.26 7.71
N GLN A 106 -19.44 -12.65 7.25
CA GLN A 106 -19.71 -14.01 6.77
C GLN A 106 -18.95 -14.39 5.49
N PHE A 107 -18.34 -13.42 4.79
CA PHE A 107 -17.59 -13.62 3.55
C PHE A 107 -16.07 -13.65 3.78
N LEU A 108 -15.62 -13.35 5.00
CA LEU A 108 -14.23 -13.39 5.42
C LEU A 108 -14.02 -14.43 6.53
N ASN A 109 -14.11 -15.72 6.18
CA ASN A 109 -13.39 -16.73 6.98
C ASN A 109 -11.91 -16.61 6.60
N LEU A 110 -11.22 -15.67 7.22
CA LEU A 110 -9.79 -15.47 7.06
C LEU A 110 -9.09 -16.27 8.15
N ASP A 111 -8.48 -17.39 7.76
CA ASP A 111 -7.64 -18.20 8.65
C ASP A 111 -6.21 -17.63 8.78
N PHE A 112 -6.03 -16.35 8.44
CA PHE A 112 -4.73 -15.66 8.38
C PHE A 112 -4.79 -14.23 8.92
N GLU A 113 -3.67 -13.76 9.45
CA GLU A 113 -3.51 -12.41 9.96
C GLU A 113 -3.34 -11.41 8.80
N VAL A 114 -4.17 -10.38 8.75
CA VAL A 114 -4.02 -9.26 7.80
C VAL A 114 -3.10 -8.21 8.41
N GLN A 115 -2.03 -7.84 7.71
CA GLN A 115 -1.05 -6.87 8.19
C GLN A 115 -0.67 -5.88 7.09
N TYR A 116 -0.38 -4.63 7.46
CA TYR A 116 0.14 -3.64 6.52
C TYR A 116 1.66 -3.77 6.35
N TYR A 117 2.17 -3.56 5.14
CA TYR A 117 3.58 -3.80 4.81
C TYR A 117 4.55 -3.01 5.70
N ALA A 118 4.23 -1.75 6.01
CA ALA A 118 5.13 -0.91 6.80
C ALA A 118 5.26 -1.42 8.24
N GLN A 119 4.15 -1.90 8.84
CA GLN A 119 4.17 -2.54 10.15
C GLN A 119 5.01 -3.81 10.10
N PHE A 120 4.76 -4.67 9.10
CA PHE A 120 5.48 -5.92 8.93
C PHE A 120 6.99 -5.70 8.77
N LEU A 121 7.40 -4.77 7.91
CA LEU A 121 8.80 -4.43 7.73
C LEU A 121 9.41 -3.79 8.98
N TYR A 122 8.67 -2.97 9.71
CA TYR A 122 9.13 -2.41 10.97
C TYR A 122 9.42 -3.52 12.00
N GLU A 123 8.60 -4.57 12.07
CA GLU A 123 8.82 -5.70 12.97
C GLU A 123 10.04 -6.56 12.56
N LYS A 124 10.32 -6.67 11.25
CA LYS A 124 11.40 -7.53 10.73
C LYS A 124 12.75 -6.85 10.56
N ILE A 125 12.76 -5.55 10.26
CA ILE A 125 13.97 -4.78 10.01
C ILE A 125 14.39 -4.12 11.31
N ASN A 126 15.45 -4.60 11.96
CA ASN A 126 15.93 -3.98 13.20
C ASN A 126 16.58 -2.60 12.95
N ASN A 127 17.52 -2.52 12.01
CA ASN A 127 18.17 -1.28 11.60
C ASN A 127 18.48 -1.34 10.11
N ILE A 128 18.18 -0.25 9.40
CA ILE A 128 18.62 -0.06 8.03
C ILE A 128 20.02 0.55 8.15
N TYR A 129 21.07 -0.26 7.98
CA TYR A 129 22.44 0.22 8.04
C TYR A 129 22.97 0.52 6.64
N PRO A 130 22.84 1.76 6.14
CA PRO A 130 23.70 2.16 5.06
C PRO A 130 25.07 2.47 5.67
N ASN A 131 26.07 1.64 5.36
CA ASN A 131 27.45 1.95 5.73
C ASN A 131 27.93 3.32 5.17
N ARG A 132 27.16 3.99 4.28
CA ARG A 132 27.52 5.24 3.58
C ARG A 132 26.35 6.14 3.10
N SER A 133 25.19 6.22 3.76
CA SER A 133 24.11 7.10 3.23
C SER A 133 24.33 8.57 3.60
N PRO A 134 24.25 9.50 2.64
CA PRO A 134 24.22 10.93 2.93
C PRO A 134 22.95 11.29 3.71
N ARG A 135 23.01 12.37 4.50
CA ARG A 135 21.81 13.01 5.08
C ARG A 135 20.83 13.33 3.94
N LYS A 136 19.58 12.89 4.08
CA LYS A 136 18.51 13.17 3.13
C LYS A 136 17.35 13.84 3.83
N LYS A 137 16.75 14.82 3.16
CA LYS A 137 15.55 15.52 3.63
C LYS A 137 14.40 15.21 2.69
N VAL A 138 13.25 14.83 3.25
CA VAL A 138 12.06 14.49 2.46
C VAL A 138 10.85 15.28 2.95
N ILE A 139 10.01 15.71 2.01
CA ILE A 139 8.62 16.06 2.31
C ILE A 139 7.80 14.80 2.14
N LEU A 140 7.08 14.40 3.19
CA LEU A 140 6.17 13.27 3.17
C LEU A 140 4.75 13.76 2.93
N HIS A 141 4.14 13.30 1.85
CA HIS A 141 2.70 13.40 1.66
C HIS A 141 1.99 12.31 2.44
N ASP A 142 1.25 12.74 3.45
CA ASP A 142 0.41 11.89 4.26
C ASP A 142 -0.96 11.67 3.56
N SER A 143 -1.19 10.46 3.03
CA SER A 143 -2.38 10.20 2.20
C SER A 143 -3.65 10.04 3.04
N CYS A 144 -4.79 10.49 2.52
CA CYS A 144 -6.08 10.36 3.21
C CYS A 144 -6.47 8.90 3.51
N MET A 145 -6.12 7.95 2.65
CA MET A 145 -6.41 6.53 2.87
C MET A 145 -5.53 5.92 3.96
N SER A 146 -4.27 6.36 4.00
CA SER A 146 -3.34 5.92 5.02
C SER A 146 -3.69 6.53 6.40
N GLN A 147 -4.19 7.77 6.43
CA GLN A 147 -4.78 8.39 7.63
C GLN A 147 -6.01 7.64 8.12
N ARG A 148 -6.94 7.31 7.22
CA ARG A 148 -8.17 6.58 7.56
C ARG A 148 -7.90 5.27 8.28
N THR A 149 -6.88 4.55 7.83
CA THR A 149 -6.52 3.22 8.35
C THR A 149 -5.46 3.27 9.45
N ASN A 150 -5.03 4.47 9.86
CA ASN A 150 -3.95 4.74 10.81
C ASN A 150 -2.60 4.05 10.48
N VAL A 151 -2.36 3.67 9.23
CA VAL A 151 -1.12 2.98 8.83
C VAL A 151 0.08 3.93 8.73
N ASN A 152 -0.16 5.23 8.68
CA ASN A 152 0.86 6.28 8.66
C ASN A 152 1.85 6.18 9.82
N GLU A 153 1.36 5.84 11.00
CA GLU A 153 2.21 5.72 12.19
C GLU A 153 3.29 4.67 11.97
N TRP A 154 2.94 3.56 11.31
CA TRP A 154 3.87 2.48 11.00
C TRP A 154 4.86 2.89 9.91
N GLU A 155 4.44 3.69 8.94
CA GLU A 155 5.33 4.22 7.89
C GLU A 155 6.33 5.20 8.48
N LEU A 156 5.92 6.11 9.36
CA LEU A 156 6.83 7.01 10.07
C LEU A 156 7.80 6.24 10.98
N LYS A 157 7.31 5.22 11.71
CA LYS A 157 8.14 4.32 12.53
C LYS A 157 9.15 3.54 11.68
N LEU A 158 8.77 3.10 10.48
CA LEU A 158 9.68 2.42 9.57
C LEU A 158 10.73 3.38 9.01
N LEU A 159 10.32 4.57 8.56
CA LEU A 159 11.23 5.58 8.02
C LEU A 159 12.21 6.11 9.07
N SER A 160 11.83 6.15 10.35
CA SER A 160 12.74 6.56 11.44
C SER A 160 13.91 5.58 11.66
N LYS A 161 13.81 4.35 11.13
CA LYS A 161 14.93 3.39 11.12
C LYS A 161 15.99 3.70 10.07
N ILE A 162 15.77 4.69 9.19
CA ILE A 162 16.74 5.16 8.20
C ILE A 162 17.61 6.24 8.87
N PRO A 163 18.90 5.97 9.11
CA PRO A 163 19.78 6.97 9.69
C PRO A 163 19.86 8.21 8.82
N TYR A 164 19.93 9.38 9.45
CA TYR A 164 20.16 10.67 8.79
C TYR A 164 19.03 11.15 7.85
N LEU A 165 17.87 10.49 7.88
CA LEU A 165 16.67 10.94 7.18
C LEU A 165 15.94 12.00 8.01
N GLU A 166 15.83 13.22 7.47
CA GLU A 166 14.96 14.27 7.98
C GLU A 166 13.62 14.19 7.25
N ILE A 167 12.54 14.02 8.00
CA ILE A 167 11.17 13.93 7.46
C ILE A 167 10.42 15.19 7.85
N ILE A 168 9.94 15.92 6.86
CA ILE A 168 9.03 17.05 7.05
C ILE A 168 7.64 16.59 6.60
N LYS A 169 6.64 16.74 7.47
CA LYS A 169 5.25 16.47 7.08
C LYS A 169 4.81 17.56 6.10
N GLY A 170 4.47 17.16 4.87
CA GLY A 170 3.85 18.04 3.89
C GLY A 170 2.40 18.35 4.27
N ARG A 171 1.80 19.34 3.60
CA ARG A 171 0.40 19.69 3.83
C ARG A 171 -0.56 18.52 3.60
N ASP A 172 -1.56 18.42 4.47
CA ASP A 172 -2.68 17.48 4.34
C ASP A 172 -3.62 17.96 3.22
N ILE A 173 -3.33 17.57 1.98
CA ILE A 173 -4.14 17.88 0.79
C ILE A 173 -4.36 16.63 -0.06
N CYS A 174 -5.56 16.50 -0.64
CA CYS A 174 -5.89 15.38 -1.49
C CYS A 174 -5.05 15.39 -2.79
N CYS A 175 -4.50 14.24 -3.18
CA CYS A 175 -3.77 14.06 -4.43
C CYS A 175 -4.68 13.91 -5.67
N GLY A 176 -5.97 13.64 -5.47
CA GLY A 176 -6.93 13.34 -6.55
C GLY A 176 -6.89 11.90 -7.05
N GLY A 177 -6.10 11.02 -6.44
CA GLY A 177 -5.91 9.62 -6.84
C GLY A 177 -7.21 8.81 -6.91
N THR A 178 -8.00 8.76 -5.83
CA THR A 178 -9.30 8.04 -5.84
C THR A 178 -10.31 8.67 -6.82
N PRO A 179 -10.53 10.01 -6.82
CA PRO A 179 -11.39 10.65 -7.81
C PRO A 179 -10.98 10.39 -9.27
N ARG A 180 -9.71 10.06 -9.56
CA ARG A 180 -9.27 9.75 -10.92
C ARG A 180 -9.99 8.54 -11.52
N LEU A 181 -10.46 7.62 -10.67
CA LEU A 181 -11.16 6.41 -11.09
C LEU A 181 -12.57 6.68 -11.64
N THR A 182 -13.21 7.76 -11.19
CA THR A 182 -14.62 8.08 -11.53
C THR A 182 -14.83 9.45 -12.15
N PHE A 183 -14.06 10.44 -11.73
CA PHE A 183 -14.16 11.85 -12.14
C PHE A 183 -12.79 12.40 -12.57
N PRO A 184 -12.21 11.92 -13.69
CA PRO A 184 -10.84 12.28 -14.10
C PRO A 184 -10.62 13.78 -14.30
N GLN A 185 -11.65 14.53 -14.74
CA GLN A 185 -11.56 15.98 -14.91
C GLN A 185 -11.44 16.72 -13.57
N VAL A 186 -12.15 16.26 -12.54
CA VAL A 186 -12.04 16.80 -11.19
C VAL A 186 -10.71 16.41 -10.57
N ALA A 187 -10.33 15.13 -10.72
CA ALA A 187 -9.05 14.60 -10.26
C ALA A 187 -7.85 15.36 -10.82
N LYS A 188 -7.91 15.79 -12.09
CA LYS A 188 -6.85 16.62 -12.69
C LYS A 188 -6.66 17.92 -11.92
N LYS A 189 -7.74 18.67 -11.66
CA LYS A 189 -7.66 19.95 -10.92
C LYS A 189 -7.12 19.75 -9.50
N ILE A 190 -7.57 18.70 -8.81
CA ILE A 190 -7.07 18.35 -7.47
C ILE A 190 -5.58 18.00 -7.52
N GLY A 191 -5.17 17.16 -8.47
CA GLY A 191 -3.79 16.75 -8.65
C GLY A 191 -2.86 17.90 -9.04
N ASP A 192 -3.34 18.86 -9.84
CA ASP A 192 -2.58 20.06 -10.21
C ASP A 192 -2.30 20.90 -8.94
N ASN A 193 -3.33 21.17 -8.13
CA ASN A 193 -3.16 21.86 -6.84
C ASN A 193 -2.25 21.09 -5.86
N PHE A 194 -2.35 19.76 -5.85
CA PHE A 194 -1.49 18.88 -5.05
C PHE A 194 -0.01 19.06 -5.40
N ARG A 195 0.32 18.96 -6.69
CA ARG A 195 1.70 19.09 -7.19
C ARG A 195 2.25 20.50 -6.98
N ASP A 196 1.45 21.53 -7.22
CA ASP A 196 1.86 22.92 -7.03
C ASP A 196 2.10 23.26 -5.54
N THR A 197 1.31 22.68 -4.64
CA THR A 197 1.43 22.95 -3.21
C THR A 197 2.59 22.18 -2.60
N LEU A 198 2.62 20.85 -2.72
CA LEU A 198 3.72 20.06 -2.14
C LEU A 198 5.05 20.28 -2.88
N GLY A 199 5.00 20.59 -4.18
CA GLY A 199 6.18 20.99 -4.93
C GLY A 199 6.80 22.26 -4.38
N ARG A 200 6.01 23.31 -4.10
CA ARG A 200 6.50 24.52 -3.45
C ARG A 200 7.06 24.25 -2.05
N GLU A 201 6.35 23.47 -1.23
CA GLU A 201 6.83 23.11 0.11
C GLU A 201 8.16 22.34 0.06
N ALA A 202 8.31 21.40 -0.88
CA ALA A 202 9.56 20.68 -1.08
C ALA A 202 10.71 21.61 -1.49
N MET A 203 10.45 22.58 -2.38
CA MET A 203 11.45 23.55 -2.82
C MET A 203 11.85 24.53 -1.70
N GLU A 204 10.88 25.05 -0.95
CA GLU A 204 11.09 25.96 0.18
C GLU A 204 11.87 25.28 1.31
N ALA A 205 11.53 24.02 1.61
CA ALA A 205 12.23 23.21 2.60
C ALA A 205 13.60 22.71 2.14
N LYS A 206 13.94 22.89 0.85
CA LYS A 206 15.11 22.30 0.19
C LYS A 206 15.18 20.77 0.38
N ALA A 207 14.03 20.11 0.24
CA ALA A 207 13.93 18.66 0.33
C ALA A 207 14.57 18.00 -0.89
N ASP A 208 15.25 16.88 -0.68
CA ASP A 208 15.78 16.03 -1.75
C ASP A 208 14.66 15.31 -2.51
N TYR A 209 13.59 14.91 -1.81
CA TYR A 209 12.50 14.13 -2.37
C TYR A 209 11.13 14.55 -1.82
N LEU A 210 10.12 14.47 -2.70
CA LEU A 210 8.71 14.36 -2.32
C LEU A 210 8.36 12.88 -2.28
N VAL A 211 7.97 12.38 -1.11
CA VAL A 211 7.67 10.95 -0.87
C VAL A 211 6.19 10.81 -0.57
N ASN A 212 5.57 9.71 -1.03
CA ASN A 212 4.21 9.34 -0.66
C ASN A 212 4.18 7.90 -0.12
N ILE A 213 3.06 7.59 0.53
CA ILE A 213 2.78 6.32 1.20
C ILE A 213 1.52 5.64 0.65
N CYS A 214 1.04 6.10 -0.51
CA CYS A 214 -0.15 5.57 -1.13
C CYS A 214 0.04 5.50 -2.63
N GLN A 215 -0.16 4.30 -3.17
CA GLN A 215 0.05 3.97 -4.57
C GLN A 215 -0.81 4.80 -5.56
N LEU A 216 -1.85 5.49 -5.07
CA LEU A 216 -2.70 6.37 -5.87
C LEU A 216 -2.21 7.84 -5.90
N CYS A 217 -1.26 8.22 -5.05
CA CYS A 217 -0.71 9.57 -4.94
C CYS A 217 0.42 9.82 -5.95
#